data_AF-A0A925GVJ8-F1
#
_entry.id   AF-A0A925GVJ8-F1
#
_cell.length_a   1.000
_cell.length_b   1.000
_cell.length_c   1.000
_cell.angle_alpha   90.00
_cell.angle_beta   90.00
_cell.angle_gamma   90.00
#
_symmetry.space_group_name_H-M   'P 1'
#
loop_
_entity.id
_entity.type
_entity.pdbx_description
1 polymer ?
#
loop_
_entity_poly.entity_id
_entity_poly.type
_entity_poly.pdbx_seq_one_letter_code
_entity_poly.pdbx_strand_id
1 'polypeptide(L)'
;MSIDLLRPSLLQLVETPDRAWVTILAGALLMTREFCAPGSVVPGVLGGVAMIAGVYGLSQWPVTPAGAFLCIASVSACLWLFTTRSKHPFTGGTISGIGTFFGALLLVRGDAGIALEVALLTIPVMTFVGWLLWFGLKARQNKFPLE
;
A
#
# COMPACT_ATOMS: atom_id res chain seq x y z
N MET A 1 22.09 11.28 -24.09
CA MET A 1 21.54 9.94 -24.35
C MET A 1 20.42 9.68 -23.34
N SER A 2 19.20 9.45 -23.84
CA SER A 2 18.11 8.67 -23.24
C SER A 2 17.20 9.18 -22.10
N ILE A 3 17.08 10.48 -21.76
CA ILE A 3 15.98 10.89 -20.85
C ILE A 3 14.61 10.73 -21.55
N ASP A 4 14.56 10.94 -22.87
CA ASP A 4 13.35 10.80 -23.68
C ASP A 4 12.85 9.35 -23.82
N LEU A 5 13.70 8.34 -23.58
CA LEU A 5 13.32 6.92 -23.56
C LEU A 5 12.78 6.47 -22.20
N LEU A 6 13.23 7.11 -21.11
CA LEU A 6 12.79 6.81 -19.74
C LEU A 6 11.37 7.34 -19.46
N ARG A 7 11.03 8.52 -20.00
CA ARG A 7 9.71 9.15 -19.83
C ARG A 7 8.54 8.24 -20.23
N PRO A 8 8.47 7.68 -21.46
CA PRO A 8 7.37 6.80 -21.85
C PRO A 8 7.33 5.53 -21.00
N SER A 9 8.48 4.96 -20.63
CA SER A 9 8.57 3.72 -19.85
C SER A 9 8.03 3.87 -18.41
N LEU A 10 8.32 5.00 -17.76
CA LEU A 10 7.79 5.28 -16.42
C LEU A 10 6.30 5.64 -16.44
N LEU A 11 5.84 6.34 -17.47
CA LEU A 11 4.42 6.66 -17.63
C LEU A 11 3.58 5.41 -17.93
N GLN A 12 4.11 4.46 -18.71
CA GLN A 12 3.47 3.17 -18.98
C GLN A 12 3.22 2.34 -17.71
N LEU A 13 4.04 2.52 -16.68
CA LEU A 13 3.90 1.81 -15.41
C LEU A 13 2.65 2.21 -14.63
N VAL A 14 2.11 3.41 -14.86
CA VAL A 14 0.95 3.94 -14.12
C VAL A 14 -0.19 4.39 -15.04
N GLU A 15 -0.09 4.02 -16.32
CA GLU A 15 -1.03 4.41 -17.37
C GLU A 15 -2.43 3.85 -17.12
N THR A 16 -2.54 2.58 -16.69
CA THR A 16 -3.82 1.95 -16.38
C THR A 16 -4.09 1.91 -14.87
N PRO A 17 -5.36 1.89 -14.43
CA PRO A 17 -5.72 1.83 -13.02
C PRO A 17 -5.12 0.62 -12.31
N ASP A 18 -5.09 -0.52 -12.99
CA ASP A 18 -4.49 -1.76 -12.47
C ASP A 18 -2.99 -1.60 -12.19
N ARG A 19 -2.24 -1.06 -13.16
CA ARG A 19 -0.79 -0.90 -12.97
C ARG A 19 -0.49 0.18 -11.94
N ALA A 20 -1.28 1.25 -11.91
CA ALA A 20 -1.20 2.28 -10.88
C ALA A 20 -1.46 1.67 -9.49
N TRP A 21 -2.48 0.81 -9.35
CA TRP A 21 -2.80 0.12 -8.11
C TRP A 21 -1.69 -0.85 -7.67
N VAL A 22 -1.19 -1.69 -8.57
CA VAL A 22 -0.07 -2.60 -8.28
C VAL A 22 1.18 -1.83 -7.87
N THR A 23 1.43 -0.66 -8.48
CA THR A 23 2.56 0.21 -8.12
C THR A 23 2.40 0.76 -6.69
N ILE A 24 1.18 1.11 -6.26
CA ILE A 24 0.89 1.49 -4.87
C ILE A 24 1.16 0.32 -3.92
N LEU A 25 0.67 -0.89 -4.25
CA LEU A 25 0.88 -2.08 -3.42
C LEU A 25 2.37 -2.43 -3.28
N ALA A 26 3.13 -2.36 -4.37
CA ALA A 26 4.57 -2.56 -4.37
C ALA A 26 5.29 -1.50 -3.52
N GLY A 27 4.87 -0.22 -3.63
CA GLY A 27 5.39 0.87 -2.81
C GLY A 27 5.16 0.66 -1.32
N ALA A 28 3.97 0.19 -0.94
CA ALA A 28 3.63 -0.14 0.45
C ALA A 28 4.51 -1.27 1.01
N LEU A 29 4.80 -2.31 0.21
CA LEU A 29 5.71 -3.39 0.59
C LEU A 29 7.14 -2.89 0.82
N LEU A 30 7.66 -2.04 -0.08
CA LEU A 30 9.00 -1.45 0.03
C LEU A 30 9.14 -0.53 1.25
N MET A 31 8.13 0.31 1.52
CA MET A 31 8.10 1.14 2.74
C MET A 31 8.11 0.27 4.01
N THR A 32 7.30 -0.77 4.04
CA THR A 32 7.20 -1.66 5.21
C THR A 32 8.52 -2.37 5.49
N ARG A 33 9.28 -2.73 4.44
CA ARG A 33 10.61 -3.33 4.59
C ARG A 33 11.58 -2.41 5.32
N GLU A 34 11.60 -1.11 4.98
CA GLU A 34 12.50 -0.16 5.65
C GLU A 34 12.10 0.09 7.11
N PHE A 35 10.80 0.08 7.41
CA PHE A 35 10.34 0.21 8.80
C PHE A 35 10.74 -0.98 9.70
N CYS A 36 10.83 -2.18 9.13
CA CYS A 36 11.20 -3.40 9.86
C CYS A 36 12.71 -3.55 10.07
N ALA A 37 13.53 -3.14 9.09
CA ALA A 37 14.98 -3.22 9.16
C ALA A 37 15.58 -1.86 8.78
N PRO A 38 15.55 -0.87 9.70
CA PRO A 38 16.01 0.48 9.40
C PRO A 38 17.50 0.48 9.11
N GLY A 39 17.90 1.23 8.08
CA GLY A 39 19.30 1.40 7.69
C GLY A 39 19.55 1.33 6.19
N SER A 40 18.51 1.03 5.40
CA SER A 40 18.57 1.07 3.94
C SER A 40 17.62 2.17 3.45
N VAL A 41 18.09 3.41 3.40
CA VAL A 41 17.26 4.54 2.92
C VAL A 41 16.63 4.25 1.53
N VAL A 42 17.28 3.41 0.73
CA VAL A 42 16.90 3.02 -0.64
C VAL A 42 15.47 2.45 -0.74
N PRO A 43 15.10 1.31 -0.11
CA PRO A 43 13.73 0.78 -0.17
C PRO A 43 12.67 1.76 0.34
N GLY A 44 12.96 2.57 1.36
CA GLY A 44 12.03 3.58 1.85
C GLY A 44 11.74 4.65 0.80
N VAL A 45 12.79 5.19 0.16
CA VAL A 45 12.65 6.19 -0.91
C VAL A 45 11.96 5.59 -2.14
N LEU A 46 12.36 4.40 -2.58
CA LEU A 46 11.73 3.72 -3.72
C LEU A 46 10.25 3.43 -3.44
N GLY A 47 9.91 3.02 -2.21
CA GLY A 47 8.54 2.79 -1.80
C GLY A 47 7.70 4.06 -1.82
N GLY A 48 8.23 5.15 -1.27
CA GLY A 48 7.56 6.46 -1.30
C GLY A 48 7.34 6.99 -2.72
N VAL A 49 8.37 6.92 -3.56
CA VAL A 49 8.28 7.33 -4.98
C VAL A 49 7.27 6.48 -5.74
N ALA A 50 7.25 5.16 -5.53
CA ALA A 50 6.28 4.27 -6.16
C ALA A 50 4.84 4.59 -5.73
N MET A 51 4.61 4.84 -4.43
CA MET A 51 3.27 5.25 -3.96
C MET A 51 2.83 6.57 -4.59
N ILE A 52 3.70 7.58 -4.63
CA ILE A 52 3.39 8.87 -5.26
C ILE A 52 3.07 8.68 -6.75
N ALA A 53 3.89 7.90 -7.46
CA ALA A 53 3.67 7.62 -8.89
C ALA A 53 2.35 6.89 -9.15
N GLY A 54 2.01 5.89 -8.33
CA GLY A 54 0.75 5.16 -8.47
C GLY A 54 -0.47 6.03 -8.15
N VAL A 55 -0.40 6.89 -7.12
CA VAL A 55 -1.46 7.86 -6.83
C VAL A 55 -1.60 8.88 -7.97
N TYR A 56 -0.49 9.32 -8.56
CA TYR A 56 -0.52 10.18 -9.74
C TYR A 56 -1.15 9.48 -10.96
N GLY A 57 -0.88 8.20 -11.17
CA GLY A 57 -1.54 7.41 -12.21
C GLY A 57 -3.05 7.39 -12.01
N LEU A 58 -3.52 7.05 -10.81
CA LEU A 58 -4.94 7.03 -10.48
C LEU A 58 -5.62 8.40 -10.61
N SER A 59 -4.91 9.50 -10.35
CA SER A 59 -5.51 10.85 -10.46
C SER A 59 -5.85 11.26 -11.90
N GLN A 60 -5.33 10.55 -12.91
CA GLN A 60 -5.71 10.73 -14.32
C GLN A 60 -7.05 10.05 -14.67
N TRP A 61 -7.55 9.17 -13.79
CA TRP A 61 -8.79 8.42 -13.98
C TRP A 61 -9.93 9.03 -13.13
N PRO A 62 -11.21 8.76 -13.47
CA PRO A 62 -12.36 9.27 -12.71
C PRO A 62 -12.50 8.58 -11.34
N VAL A 63 -11.67 9.01 -10.38
CA VAL A 63 -11.63 8.45 -9.02
C VAL A 63 -12.87 8.84 -8.24
N THR A 64 -13.49 7.87 -7.55
CA THR A 64 -14.61 8.13 -6.66
C THR A 64 -14.13 8.50 -5.25
N PRO A 65 -14.72 9.52 -4.62
CA PRO A 65 -14.41 9.85 -3.23
C PRO A 65 -14.69 8.71 -2.26
N ALA A 66 -15.73 7.91 -2.54
CA ALA A 66 -16.13 6.78 -1.69
C ALA A 66 -15.06 5.67 -1.66
N GLY A 67 -14.56 5.25 -2.82
CA GLY A 67 -13.49 4.25 -2.90
C GLY A 67 -12.19 4.75 -2.25
N ALA A 68 -11.82 6.01 -2.52
CA ALA A 68 -10.63 6.62 -1.93
C ALA A 68 -10.72 6.71 -0.41
N PHE A 69 -11.86 7.17 0.11
CA PHE A 69 -12.14 7.22 1.55
C PHE A 69 -12.03 5.83 2.18
N LEU A 70 -12.61 4.80 1.56
CA LEU A 70 -12.59 3.45 2.09
C LEU A 70 -11.17 2.86 2.14
N CYS A 71 -10.35 3.10 1.10
CA CYS A 71 -8.93 2.73 1.11
C CYS A 71 -8.17 3.40 2.26
N ILE A 72 -8.31 4.72 2.41
CA ILE A 72 -7.62 5.50 3.43
C ILE A 72 -8.09 5.12 4.84
N ALA A 73 -9.41 4.96 5.04
CA ALA A 73 -9.99 4.54 6.32
C ALA A 73 -9.50 3.14 6.71
N SER A 74 -9.42 2.21 5.76
CA SER A 74 -8.96 0.83 6.01
C SER A 74 -7.48 0.79 6.38
N VAL A 75 -6.63 1.57 5.71
CA VAL A 75 -5.20 1.69 6.05
C VAL A 75 -5.02 2.39 7.41
N SER A 76 -5.78 3.45 7.68
CA SER A 76 -5.71 4.20 8.94
C SER A 76 -6.15 3.33 10.13
N ALA A 77 -7.24 2.56 9.96
CA ALA A 77 -7.70 1.58 10.95
C ALA A 77 -6.64 0.50 11.20
N CYS A 78 -5.95 0.04 10.16
CA CYS A 78 -4.82 -0.89 10.25
C CYS A 78 -3.74 -0.35 11.19
N LEU A 79 -3.26 0.88 10.90
CA LEU A 79 -2.23 1.53 11.70
C LEU A 79 -2.68 1.75 13.15
N TRP A 80 -3.94 2.14 13.35
CA TRP A 80 -4.52 2.32 14.69
C TRP A 80 -4.53 1.01 15.50
N LEU A 81 -4.91 -0.12 14.89
CA LEU A 81 -4.86 -1.45 15.53
C LEU A 81 -3.44 -1.85 15.97
N PHE A 82 -2.41 -1.42 15.23
CA PHE A 82 -1.01 -1.72 15.58
C PHE A 82 -0.51 -0.88 16.77
N THR A 83 -1.02 0.34 16.95
CA THR A 83 -0.65 1.15 18.13
C THR A 83 -1.23 0.62 19.44
N THR A 84 -2.36 -0.10 19.40
CA THR A 84 -3.09 -0.61 20.57
C THR A 84 -2.58 -1.97 21.11
N ARG A 85 -1.35 -2.38 20.75
CA ARG A 85 -0.71 -3.66 21.16
C ARG A 85 -1.60 -4.89 20.95
N SER A 86 -2.29 -4.97 19.82
CA SER A 86 -3.09 -6.15 19.49
C SER A 86 -2.23 -7.42 19.40
N LYS A 87 -2.70 -8.51 20.04
CA LYS A 87 -2.06 -9.84 20.02
C LYS A 87 -2.25 -10.59 18.68
N HIS A 88 -3.06 -10.04 17.77
CA HIS A 88 -3.48 -10.70 16.52
C HIS A 88 -3.18 -9.84 15.28
N PRO A 89 -1.92 -9.79 14.81
CA PRO A 89 -1.51 -8.92 13.69
C PRO A 89 -2.10 -9.32 12.34
N PHE A 90 -2.28 -10.61 12.11
CA PHE A 90 -2.91 -11.13 10.90
C PHE A 90 -4.36 -10.66 10.77
N THR A 91 -5.09 -10.58 11.88
CA THR A 91 -6.48 -10.13 11.89
C THR A 91 -6.59 -8.67 11.47
N GLY A 92 -5.73 -7.80 12.02
CA GLY A 92 -5.71 -6.37 11.65
C GLY A 92 -5.33 -6.13 10.19
N GLY A 93 -4.27 -6.80 9.71
CA GLY A 93 -3.84 -6.70 8.32
C GLY A 93 -4.89 -7.22 7.33
N THR A 94 -5.57 -8.33 7.67
CA THR A 94 -6.60 -8.93 6.80
C THR A 94 -7.87 -8.08 6.76
N ILE A 95 -8.34 -7.54 7.89
CA ILE A 95 -9.50 -6.64 7.92
C ILE A 95 -9.21 -5.39 7.08
N SER A 96 -8.02 -4.81 7.23
CA SER A 96 -7.58 -3.70 6.39
C SER A 96 -7.55 -4.08 4.91
N GLY A 97 -6.99 -5.25 4.58
CA GLY A 97 -6.96 -5.77 3.21
C GLY A 97 -8.33 -5.94 2.58
N ILE A 98 -9.32 -6.45 3.33
CA ILE A 98 -10.71 -6.57 2.87
C ILE A 98 -11.32 -5.19 2.63
N GLY A 99 -11.12 -4.25 3.57
CA GLY A 99 -11.63 -2.89 3.41
C GLY A 99 -11.01 -2.17 2.21
N THR A 100 -9.70 -2.28 2.03
CA THR A 100 -8.99 -1.72 0.87
C THR A 100 -9.37 -2.43 -0.43
N PHE A 101 -9.67 -3.73 -0.41
CA PHE A 101 -10.21 -4.46 -1.57
C PHE A 101 -11.52 -3.87 -2.07
N PHE A 102 -12.50 -3.66 -1.17
CA PHE A 102 -13.75 -2.99 -1.54
C PHE A 102 -13.51 -1.54 -1.96
N GLY A 103 -12.56 -0.85 -1.32
CA GLY A 103 -12.14 0.48 -1.72
C GLY A 103 -11.61 0.53 -3.15
N ALA A 104 -10.77 -0.44 -3.54
CA ALA A 104 -10.21 -0.59 -4.88
C ALA A 104 -11.29 -0.84 -5.94
N LEU A 105 -12.26 -1.71 -5.66
CA LEU A 105 -13.40 -1.98 -6.56
C LEU A 105 -14.25 -0.74 -6.82
N LEU A 106 -14.37 0.15 -5.82
CA LEU A 106 -15.12 1.41 -5.95
C LEU A 106 -14.26 2.56 -6.46
N LEU A 107 -12.93 2.39 -6.52
CA LEU A 107 -11.99 3.51 -6.64
C LEU A 107 -12.12 4.26 -7.95
N VAL A 108 -12.29 3.56 -9.06
CA VAL A 108 -12.37 4.15 -10.40
C VAL A 108 -13.75 3.86 -10.99
N ARG A 109 -14.41 4.91 -11.48
CA ARG A 109 -15.74 4.81 -12.08
C ARG A 109 -15.64 4.48 -13.58
N GLY A 110 -16.44 3.52 -14.04
CA GLY A 110 -16.59 3.18 -15.46
C GLY A 110 -15.98 1.83 -15.81
N ASP A 111 -15.95 1.51 -17.10
CA ASP A 111 -15.55 0.19 -17.60
C ASP A 111 -14.04 -0.09 -17.46
N ALA A 112 -13.25 0.98 -17.34
CA ALA A 112 -11.83 0.91 -17.01
C ALA A 112 -11.59 0.98 -15.50
N GLY A 113 -12.32 0.19 -14.71
CA GLY A 113 -12.10 0.07 -13.27
C GLY A 113 -10.83 -0.72 -12.94
N ILE A 114 -10.51 -0.86 -11.65
CA ILE A 114 -9.49 -1.83 -11.20
C ILE A 114 -10.08 -3.24 -11.36
N ALA A 115 -9.37 -4.11 -12.09
CA ALA A 115 -9.79 -5.49 -12.31
C ALA A 115 -9.93 -6.25 -11.00
N LEU A 116 -10.91 -7.15 -10.91
CA LEU A 116 -11.22 -7.91 -9.70
C LEU A 116 -9.99 -8.68 -9.17
N GLU A 117 -9.25 -9.31 -10.07
CA GLU A 117 -8.04 -10.07 -9.75
C GLU A 117 -6.92 -9.18 -9.18
N VAL A 118 -6.78 -7.97 -9.70
CA VAL A 118 -5.82 -6.97 -9.22
C VAL A 118 -6.24 -6.40 -7.87
N ALA A 119 -7.54 -6.12 -7.70
CA ALA A 119 -8.10 -5.71 -6.42
C ALA A 119 -7.91 -6.82 -5.37
N LEU A 120 -8.10 -8.10 -5.72
CA LEU A 120 -7.93 -9.22 -4.79
C LEU A 120 -6.51 -9.33 -4.23
N LEU A 121 -5.48 -8.89 -4.97
CA LEU A 121 -4.08 -8.85 -4.48
C LEU A 121 -3.91 -7.97 -3.23
N THR A 122 -4.83 -7.03 -3.01
CA THR A 122 -4.79 -6.13 -1.84
C THR A 122 -4.88 -6.89 -0.52
N ILE A 123 -5.66 -7.97 -0.46
CA ILE A 123 -5.86 -8.75 0.77
C ILE A 123 -4.54 -9.37 1.26
N PRO A 124 -3.87 -10.26 0.49
CA PRO A 124 -2.62 -10.87 0.95
C PRO A 124 -1.51 -9.84 1.17
N VAL A 125 -1.44 -8.78 0.35
CA VAL A 125 -0.45 -7.70 0.52
C VAL A 125 -0.66 -7.00 1.86
N MET A 126 -1.88 -6.58 2.19
CA MET A 126 -2.16 -5.87 3.44
C MET A 126 -2.05 -6.78 4.67
N THR A 127 -2.40 -8.06 4.54
CA THR A 127 -2.13 -9.06 5.59
C THR A 127 -0.63 -9.18 5.85
N PHE A 128 0.20 -9.25 4.81
CA PHE A 128 1.65 -9.32 4.93
C PHE A 128 2.27 -8.03 5.49
N VAL A 129 1.79 -6.86 5.06
CA VAL A 129 2.20 -5.56 5.61
C VAL A 129 1.91 -5.49 7.10
N GLY A 130 0.68 -5.84 7.51
CA GLY A 130 0.32 -5.85 8.93
C GLY A 130 1.15 -6.83 9.75
N TRP A 131 1.42 -8.01 9.20
CA TRP A 131 2.31 -8.98 9.82
C TRP A 131 3.73 -8.45 10.03
N LEU A 132 4.33 -7.85 8.99
CA LEU A 132 5.66 -7.25 9.07
C LEU A 132 5.74 -6.11 10.08
N LEU A 133 4.77 -5.18 10.06
CA LEU A 133 4.73 -4.07 11.01
C LEU A 133 4.70 -4.56 12.46
N TRP A 134 3.93 -5.61 12.75
CA TRP A 134 3.91 -6.20 14.08
C TRP A 134 5.25 -6.81 14.49
N PHE A 135 5.91 -7.57 13.60
CA PHE A 135 7.23 -8.13 13.88
C PHE A 135 8.26 -7.03 14.14
N GLY A 136 8.25 -5.97 13.32
CA GLY A 136 9.12 -4.81 13.51
C GLY A 136 8.90 -4.11 14.86
N LEU A 137 7.65 -3.90 15.26
CA LEU A 137 7.31 -3.29 16.55
C LEU A 137 7.69 -4.19 17.73
N LYS A 138 7.40 -5.49 17.65
CA LYS A 138 7.73 -6.45 18.71
C LYS A 138 9.24 -6.60 18.90
N ALA A 139 10.01 -6.58 17.81
CA ALA A 139 11.47 -6.60 17.88
C ALA A 139 12.05 -5.38 18.60
N ARG A 140 11.40 -4.20 18.48
CA ARG A 140 11.81 -2.97 19.20
C ARG A 140 11.48 -3.03 20.69
N GLN A 141 10.32 -3.57 21.05
CA GLN A 141 9.92 -3.72 22.46
C GLN A 141 10.88 -4.63 23.24
N ASN A 142 11.46 -5.65 22.60
CA ASN A 142 12.47 -6.49 23.25
C ASN A 142 13.84 -5.80 23.45
N LYS A 143 14.11 -4.67 22.79
CA LYS A 143 15.38 -3.92 22.96
C LYS A 143 15.29 -2.81 24.02
N PHE A 144 14.11 -2.25 24.24
CA PHE A 144 13.87 -1.24 25.26
C PHE A 144 12.65 -1.67 26.08
N PRO A 145 12.82 -2.50 27.12
CA PRO A 145 11.75 -2.73 28.08
C PRO A 145 11.43 -1.39 28.72
N LEU A 146 10.25 -0.85 28.42
CA LEU A 146 9.71 0.30 29.14
C LEU A 146 9.27 -0.23 30.51
N GLU A 147 10.05 0.10 31.53
CA GLU A 147 9.61 0.01 32.94
C GLU A 147 8.41 0.93 33.19
#